data_AF-A0A4Q5Z8T9-F1
#
_entry.id   AF-A0A4Q5Z8T9-F1
#
_cell.length_a   1.000
_cell.length_b   1.000
_cell.length_c   1.000
_cell.angle_alpha   90.00
_cell.angle_beta   90.00
_cell.angle_gamma   90.00
#
_symmetry.space_group_name_H-M   'P 1'
#
loop_
_entity.id
_entity.type
_entity.pdbx_description
1 polymer ?
#
loop_
_entity_poly.entity_id
_entity_poly.type
_entity_poly.pdbx_seq_one_letter_code
_entity_poly.pdbx_strand_id
1 'polypeptide(L)'
;MNLQVLLGLYQNDIRMKQIAAAISLPDPPVRIYLDNLRGSSVNFIATTIWQLSDANHVFILNDREEAAYFHNDLEHLTNALDIFFFPDSFKKTGAFSELNSSHVMLRTEALTKFSSER
;
A
#
# COMPACT_ATOMS: atom_id res chain seq x y z
N MET A 1 22.43 7.00 -7.21
CA MET A 1 22.16 5.58 -6.93
C MET A 1 20.86 5.22 -7.63
N ASN A 2 20.81 4.12 -8.37
CA ASN A 2 19.63 3.74 -9.17
C ASN A 2 18.52 3.18 -8.25
N LEU A 3 17.24 3.55 -8.49
CA LEU A 3 16.10 3.09 -7.69
C LEU A 3 15.99 1.56 -7.62
N GLN A 4 16.28 0.87 -8.72
CA GLN A 4 16.26 -0.59 -8.80
C GLN A 4 17.35 -1.22 -7.92
N VAL A 5 18.52 -0.58 -7.86
CA VAL A 5 19.61 -1.04 -6.99
C VAL A 5 19.21 -0.87 -5.53
N LEU A 6 18.61 0.27 -5.18
CA LEU A 6 18.13 0.51 -3.82
C LEU A 6 17.02 -0.49 -3.43
N LEU A 7 16.03 -0.71 -4.30
CA LEU A 7 14.98 -1.69 -4.08
C LEU A 7 15.57 -3.10 -3.90
N GLY A 8 16.57 -3.47 -4.70
CA GLY A 8 17.30 -4.72 -4.56
C GLY A 8 17.99 -4.89 -3.19
N LEU A 9 18.43 -3.81 -2.55
CA LEU A 9 18.97 -3.87 -1.18
C LEU A 9 17.88 -4.24 -0.16
N TYR A 10 16.68 -3.67 -0.29
CA TYR A 10 15.55 -4.02 0.59
C TYR A 10 15.07 -5.46 0.36
N GLN A 11 14.95 -5.90 -0.89
CA GLN A 11 14.55 -7.27 -1.24
C GLN A 11 15.49 -8.35 -0.66
N ASN A 12 16.77 -8.03 -0.52
CA ASN A 12 17.77 -8.94 0.03
C ASN A 12 17.91 -8.85 1.55
N ASP A 13 17.31 -7.85 2.20
CA ASP A 13 17.35 -7.70 3.66
C ASP A 13 16.55 -8.81 4.35
N ILE A 14 17.17 -9.48 5.31
CA ILE A 14 16.56 -10.60 6.05
C ILE A 14 15.31 -10.16 6.82
N ARG A 15 15.24 -8.91 7.28
CA ARG A 15 14.11 -8.37 8.02
C ARG A 15 12.86 -8.31 7.15
N MET A 16 13.01 -7.97 5.86
CA MET A 16 11.88 -7.94 4.93
C MET A 16 11.29 -9.34 4.72
N LYS A 17 12.16 -10.35 4.58
CA LYS A 17 11.76 -11.76 4.46
C LYS A 17 11.07 -12.27 5.72
N GLN A 18 11.55 -11.87 6.90
CA GLN A 18 10.93 -12.21 8.18
C GLN A 18 9.53 -11.60 8.31
N ILE A 19 9.36 -10.32 7.93
CA ILE A 19 8.06 -9.66 7.96
C ILE A 19 7.08 -10.34 6.99
N ALA A 20 7.49 -10.56 5.74
CA ALA A 20 6.65 -11.22 4.74
C ALA A 20 6.22 -12.63 5.18
N ALA A 21 7.15 -13.43 5.71
CA ALA A 21 6.84 -14.76 6.23
C ALA A 21 5.87 -14.71 7.42
N ALA A 22 6.03 -13.74 8.33
CA ALA A 22 5.17 -13.59 9.49
C ALA A 22 3.74 -13.19 9.12
N ILE A 23 3.56 -12.35 8.08
CA ILE A 23 2.23 -11.95 7.58
C ILE A 23 1.48 -13.14 6.95
N SER A 24 2.20 -14.09 6.34
CA SER A 24 1.59 -15.29 5.74
C SER A 24 1.14 -16.35 6.77
N LEU A 25 1.43 -16.18 8.07
CA LEU A 25 1.03 -17.13 9.11
C LEU A 25 -0.40 -16.82 9.60
N PRO A 26 -1.30 -17.83 9.61
CA PRO A 26 -2.73 -17.58 9.82
C PRO A 26 -3.14 -17.29 11.28
N ASP A 27 -2.39 -17.76 12.29
CA ASP A 27 -2.75 -17.59 13.71
C ASP A 27 -1.55 -17.83 14.65
N PRO A 28 -1.33 -17.00 15.69
CA PRO A 28 -1.98 -15.72 15.98
C PRO A 28 -1.59 -14.61 14.99
N PRO A 29 -2.46 -13.61 14.76
CA PRO A 29 -2.11 -12.46 13.94
C PRO A 29 -0.87 -11.76 14.48
N VAL A 30 0.13 -11.56 13.63
CA VAL A 30 1.35 -10.87 14.02
C VAL A 30 1.11 -9.36 14.05
N ARG A 31 1.60 -8.68 15.10
CA ARG A 31 1.67 -7.23 15.16
C ARG A 31 3.12 -6.79 15.15
N ILE A 32 3.51 -6.09 14.09
CA ILE A 32 4.89 -5.64 13.87
C ILE A 32 4.93 -4.13 14.00
N TYR A 33 5.87 -3.63 14.80
CA TYR A 33 6.15 -2.20 14.93
C TYR A 33 7.49 -1.90 14.28
N LEU A 34 7.50 -0.97 13.33
CA LEU A 34 8.69 -0.50 12.65
C LEU A 34 9.02 0.91 13.16
N ASP A 35 10.21 1.08 13.72
CA ASP A 35 10.68 2.35 14.25
C ASP A 35 11.89 2.89 13.46
N ASN A 36 12.23 4.15 13.72
CA ASN A 36 13.37 4.84 13.10
C ASN A 36 13.38 4.77 11.54
N LEU A 37 12.19 4.72 10.93
CA LEU A 37 12.03 4.88 9.49
C LEU A 37 12.31 6.32 9.09
N ARG A 38 12.99 6.53 7.96
CA ARG A 38 13.39 7.86 7.48
C ARG A 38 13.12 8.02 6.00
N GLY A 39 12.64 9.19 5.60
CA GLY A 39 12.32 9.50 4.21
C GLY A 39 11.41 8.44 3.57
N SER A 40 11.66 8.11 2.31
CA SER A 40 10.86 7.15 1.53
C SER A 40 11.05 5.67 1.90
N SER A 41 11.71 5.35 3.02
CA SER A 41 11.96 3.96 3.44
C SER A 41 10.67 3.13 3.57
N VAL A 42 9.57 3.75 4.00
CA VAL A 42 8.26 3.09 4.10
C VAL A 42 7.83 2.52 2.75
N ASN A 43 8.06 3.24 1.65
CA ASN A 43 7.60 2.86 0.31
C ASN A 43 8.40 1.65 -0.19
N PHE A 44 9.73 1.67 0.01
CA PHE A 44 10.58 0.52 -0.32
C PHE A 44 10.25 -0.73 0.51
N ILE A 45 9.97 -0.55 1.81
CA ILE A 45 9.56 -1.63 2.70
C ILE A 45 8.22 -2.21 2.24
N ALA A 46 7.22 -1.36 2.01
CA ALA A 46 5.89 -1.77 1.55
C ALA A 46 5.95 -2.51 0.21
N THR A 47 6.65 -1.95 -0.78
CA THR A 47 6.87 -2.60 -2.08
C THR A 47 7.55 -3.95 -1.93
N THR A 48 8.59 -4.04 -1.09
CA THR A 48 9.33 -5.28 -0.90
C THR A 48 8.48 -6.35 -0.20
N ILE A 49 7.74 -5.98 0.85
CA ILE A 49 6.86 -6.91 1.56
C ILE A 49 5.79 -7.42 0.61
N TRP A 50 5.13 -6.53 -0.15
CA TRP A 50 4.13 -6.91 -1.16
C TRP A 50 4.70 -7.92 -2.17
N GLN A 51 5.92 -7.70 -2.68
CA GLN A 51 6.58 -8.62 -3.62
C GLN A 51 6.96 -9.99 -3.01
N LEU A 52 7.20 -10.04 -1.70
CA LEU A 52 7.65 -11.25 -0.99
C LEU A 52 6.50 -12.03 -0.34
N SER A 53 5.31 -11.45 -0.25
CA SER A 53 4.13 -12.07 0.36
C SER A 53 3.06 -12.39 -0.68
N ASP A 54 2.45 -13.56 -0.58
CA ASP A 54 1.26 -13.92 -1.37
C ASP A 54 -0.02 -13.49 -0.62
N ALA A 55 -0.19 -12.18 -0.45
CA ALA A 55 -1.31 -11.60 0.30
C ALA A 55 -1.67 -10.21 -0.24
N ASN A 56 -2.96 -9.86 -0.11
CA ASN A 56 -3.44 -8.51 -0.37
C ASN A 56 -3.10 -7.58 0.79
N HIS A 57 -2.67 -6.35 0.47
CA HIS A 57 -2.28 -5.34 1.47
C HIS A 57 -3.22 -4.14 1.43
N VAL A 58 -3.53 -3.62 2.63
CA VAL A 58 -4.24 -2.35 2.79
C VAL A 58 -3.35 -1.40 3.57
N PHE A 59 -2.97 -0.30 2.94
CA PHE A 59 -2.14 0.74 3.55
C PHE A 59 -3.03 1.91 3.98
N ILE A 60 -2.96 2.28 5.26
CA ILE A 60 -3.72 3.40 5.84
C ILE A 60 -2.70 4.44 6.30
N LEU A 61 -2.80 5.65 5.74
CA LEU A 61 -1.90 6.76 6.02
C LEU A 61 -2.66 7.89 6.73
N ASN A 62 -1.94 8.90 7.22
CA ASN A 62 -2.52 9.92 8.10
C ASN A 62 -3.56 10.80 7.40
N ASP A 63 -3.33 11.09 6.13
CA ASP A 63 -4.21 11.91 5.31
C ASP A 63 -4.20 11.51 3.83
N ARG A 64 -5.07 12.17 3.07
CA ARG A 64 -5.27 11.93 1.63
C ARG A 64 -4.03 12.25 0.80
N GLU A 65 -3.26 13.26 1.19
CA GLU A 65 -2.09 13.72 0.46
C GLU A 65 -0.94 12.72 0.63
N GLU A 66 -0.63 12.32 1.86
CA GLU A 66 0.34 11.25 2.13
C GLU A 66 -0.06 9.94 1.43
N ALA A 67 -1.34 9.56 1.48
CA ALA A 67 -1.85 8.38 0.78
C ALA A 67 -1.65 8.46 -0.75
N ALA A 68 -1.86 9.64 -1.35
CA ALA A 68 -1.68 9.84 -2.78
C ALA A 68 -0.19 9.78 -3.17
N TYR A 69 0.70 10.39 -2.39
CA TYR A 69 2.14 10.30 -2.61
C TYR A 69 2.65 8.86 -2.48
N PHE A 70 2.20 8.15 -1.44
CA PHE A 70 2.53 6.74 -1.24
C PHE A 70 2.06 5.86 -2.39
N HIS A 71 0.82 6.07 -2.87
CA HIS A 71 0.26 5.34 -4.01
C HIS A 71 1.10 5.52 -5.28
N ASN A 72 1.43 6.77 -5.64
CA ASN A 72 2.24 7.08 -6.82
C ASN A 72 3.65 6.47 -6.72
N ASP A 73 4.26 6.52 -5.53
CA ASP A 73 5.58 5.94 -5.31
C ASP A 73 5.55 4.41 -5.45
N LEU A 74 4.50 3.74 -4.94
CA LEU A 74 4.34 2.30 -5.12
C LEU A 74 4.10 1.93 -6.58
N GLU A 75 3.27 2.68 -7.30
CA GLU A 75 3.06 2.49 -8.74
C GLU A 75 4.38 2.60 -9.50
N HIS A 76 5.18 3.63 -9.20
CA HIS A 76 6.47 3.84 -9.82
C HIS A 76 7.50 2.75 -9.48
N LEU A 77 7.58 2.31 -8.22
CA LEU A 77 8.55 1.30 -7.77
C LEU A 77 8.20 -0.11 -8.26
N THR A 78 6.91 -0.44 -8.36
CA THR A 78 6.45 -1.77 -8.76
C THR A 78 6.26 -1.90 -10.26
N ASN A 79 5.99 -0.78 -10.96
CA ASN A 79 5.41 -0.77 -12.31
C ASN A 79 4.14 -1.63 -12.41
N ALA A 80 3.46 -1.89 -11.28
CA ALA A 80 2.29 -2.73 -11.23
C ALA A 80 1.04 -1.92 -11.57
N LEU A 81 0.14 -2.55 -12.33
CA LEU A 81 -1.13 -1.95 -12.73
C LEU A 81 -2.26 -2.24 -11.72
N ASP A 82 -2.07 -3.20 -10.81
CA ASP A 82 -3.09 -3.64 -9.85
C ASP A 82 -2.94 -2.95 -8.48
N ILE A 83 -2.71 -1.64 -8.47
CA ILE A 83 -2.70 -0.82 -7.24
C ILE A 83 -3.89 0.12 -7.29
N PHE A 84 -4.68 0.15 -6.22
CA PHE A 84 -5.90 0.96 -6.16
C PHE A 84 -5.81 2.03 -5.08
N PHE A 85 -6.24 3.25 -5.42
CA PHE A 85 -6.43 4.32 -4.47
C PHE A 85 -7.88 4.32 -3.97
N PHE A 86 -8.07 4.31 -2.63
CA PHE A 86 -9.40 4.19 -2.02
C PHE A 86 -9.75 5.43 -1.16
N PRO A 87 -10.16 6.54 -1.78
CA PRO A 87 -10.49 7.77 -1.06
C PRO A 87 -11.86 7.71 -0.36
N ASP A 88 -12.16 8.73 0.44
CA ASP A 88 -13.54 9.02 0.84
C ASP A 88 -14.41 9.38 -0.38
N SER A 89 -15.74 9.34 -0.24
CA SER A 89 -16.65 9.62 -1.36
C SER A 89 -17.02 11.10 -1.51
N PHE A 90 -16.49 12.01 -0.69
CA PHE A 90 -17.06 13.34 -0.51
C PHE A 90 -16.19 14.44 -1.12
N LYS A 91 -16.81 15.58 -1.47
CA LYS A 91 -16.06 16.74 -1.98
C LYS A 91 -15.23 17.43 -0.90
N LYS A 92 -15.73 17.41 0.34
CA LYS A 92 -15.11 18.04 1.50
C LYS A 92 -15.30 17.17 2.73
N THR A 93 -14.27 17.11 3.57
CA THR A 93 -14.33 16.42 4.87
C THR A 93 -15.50 16.96 5.70
N GLY A 94 -16.32 16.05 6.22
CA GLY A 94 -17.50 16.39 7.05
C GLY A 94 -18.76 16.76 6.26
N ALA A 95 -18.71 16.92 4.93
CA ALA A 95 -19.88 17.24 4.10
C ALA A 95 -20.44 15.97 3.41
N PHE A 96 -21.21 15.18 4.16
CA PHE A 96 -21.67 13.85 3.73
C PHE A 96 -22.78 13.85 2.66
N SER A 97 -23.34 15.00 2.32
CA SER A 97 -24.35 15.14 1.26
C SER A 97 -23.74 15.36 -0.13
N GLU A 98 -22.49 15.82 -0.20
CA GLU A 98 -21.85 16.21 -1.45
C GLU A 98 -20.85 15.16 -1.90
N LEU A 99 -21.28 14.28 -2.79
CA LEU A 99 -20.42 13.25 -3.35
C LEU A 99 -19.47 13.80 -4.43
N ASN A 100 -18.26 13.25 -4.45
CA ASN A 100 -17.30 13.40 -5.53
C ASN A 100 -17.40 12.17 -6.45
N SER A 101 -17.91 12.37 -7.67
CA SER A 101 -18.13 11.28 -8.64
C SER A 101 -16.84 10.53 -8.99
N SER A 102 -15.70 11.23 -9.10
CA SER A 102 -14.41 10.60 -9.39
C SER A 102 -13.96 9.71 -8.23
N HIS A 103 -14.19 10.11 -6.98
CA HIS A 103 -13.87 9.26 -5.83
C HIS A 103 -14.79 8.04 -5.76
N VAL A 104 -16.09 8.22 -6.01
CA VAL A 104 -17.05 7.10 -6.06
C VAL A 104 -16.63 6.08 -7.14
N MET A 105 -16.15 6.55 -8.29
CA MET A 105 -15.62 5.71 -9.36
C MET A 105 -14.40 4.89 -8.89
N LEU A 106 -13.37 5.55 -8.35
CA LEU A 106 -12.15 4.88 -7.84
C LEU A 106 -12.47 3.80 -6.79
N ARG A 107 -13.39 4.10 -5.87
CA ARG A 107 -13.85 3.13 -4.86
C ARG A 107 -14.56 1.95 -5.50
N THR A 108 -15.38 2.20 -6.51
CA THR A 108 -16.12 1.16 -7.24
C THR A 108 -15.16 0.25 -7.99
N GLU A 109 -14.14 0.79 -8.66
CA GLU A 109 -13.10 0.01 -9.32
C GLU A 109 -12.35 -0.89 -8.33
N ALA A 110 -11.87 -0.32 -7.23
CA ALA A 110 -11.16 -1.05 -6.18
C ALA A 110 -11.99 -2.21 -5.59
N LEU A 111 -13.26 -1.94 -5.23
CA LEU A 111 -14.15 -2.97 -4.67
C LEU A 111 -14.56 -4.01 -5.70
N THR A 112 -14.75 -3.61 -6.96
CA THR A 112 -15.08 -4.54 -8.05
C THR A 112 -13.95 -5.52 -8.25
N LYS A 113 -12.72 -5.04 -8.39
CA LYS A 113 -11.51 -5.87 -8.48
C LYS A 113 -11.40 -6.82 -7.29
N PHE A 114 -11.47 -6.27 -6.07
CA PHE A 114 -11.38 -7.06 -4.83
C PHE A 114 -12.47 -8.14 -4.73
N SER A 115 -13.68 -7.86 -5.22
CA SER A 115 -14.79 -8.83 -5.22
C SER A 115 -14.68 -9.89 -6.33
N SER A 116 -14.04 -9.54 -7.45
CA SER A 116 -13.90 -10.41 -8.64
C SER A 116 -12.81 -11.47 -8.50
N GLU A 117 -11.85 -11.25 -7.59
CA GLU A 117 -10.73 -12.17 -7.32
C GLU A 117 -11.05 -13.20 -6.22
N ARG A 118 -12.33 -13.56 -6.06
CA ARG A 118 -12.78 -14.67 -5.22
C ARG A 118 -12.82 -16.00 -5.97
#